data_AF-A0A9E2KKD1-F1
#
_entry.id   AF-A0A9E2KKD1-F1
#
_cell.length_a   1.000
_cell.length_b   1.000
_cell.length_c   1.000
_cell.angle_alpha   90.00
_cell.angle_beta   90.00
_cell.angle_gamma   90.00
#
_symmetry.space_group_name_H-M   'P 1'
#
loop_
_entity.id
_entity.type
_entity.pdbx_description
1 polymer ?
#
loop_
_entity_poly.entity_id
_entity_poly.type
_entity_poly.pdbx_seq_one_letter_code
_entity_poly.pdbx_strand_id
1 'polypeptide(L)'
;MLEEGARQLHSEEGRESAGPGERSLSVALRAEEGTAVRSCWNQVLNGGAAADLAIYNVQQHIATLYENLKFRYVRIWSLFSKKMVILQDPSDCQYNFDMLDNVLDFMSVHHMTPYLDLGQRPSCAVKAEGEMVYYEDEALVFGSADDWMRMLMAFVEHSIRRYGRQAVAEWIFDFTVDIRHERVPFCRSEDEMWEVYRRFYVFLHQNLPGVQIGGLGGVAVSNNENSMFLPKILQ
;
A
#
# COMPACT_ATOMS: atom_id res chain seq x y z
N MET A 1 7.46 46.53 -9.79
CA MET A 1 8.63 46.38 -8.89
C MET A 1 8.70 44.90 -8.53
N LEU A 2 9.81 44.23 -8.89
CA LEU A 2 10.05 42.77 -8.86
C LEU A 2 9.78 41.97 -10.16
N GLU A 3 10.20 42.46 -11.33
CA GLU A 3 10.37 41.58 -12.53
C GLU A 3 11.64 41.83 -13.38
N GLU A 4 12.59 42.66 -12.93
CA GLU A 4 13.80 42.98 -13.74
C GLU A 4 15.10 42.30 -13.27
N GLY A 5 15.02 41.33 -12.36
CA GLY A 5 16.21 40.73 -11.73
C GLY A 5 16.91 39.59 -12.47
N ALA A 6 16.39 39.11 -13.61
CA ALA A 6 16.84 37.85 -14.22
C ALA A 6 17.37 37.98 -15.66
N ARG A 7 17.90 39.15 -16.04
CA ARG A 7 18.58 39.35 -17.32
C ARG A 7 19.90 40.08 -17.14
N GLN A 8 20.86 39.39 -16.56
CA GLN A 8 22.27 39.59 -16.84
C GLN A 8 23.01 38.40 -16.23
N LEU A 9 23.75 37.68 -17.08
CA LEU A 9 25.02 37.00 -16.81
C LEU A 9 25.27 36.05 -17.98
N HIS A 10 25.78 36.62 -19.07
CA HIS A 10 26.66 35.87 -19.96
C HIS A 10 28.02 36.56 -20.00
N SER A 11 29.03 35.70 -20.09
CA SER A 11 30.46 35.93 -20.26
C SER A 11 31.24 36.40 -19.04
N GLU A 12 31.88 35.44 -18.35
CA GLU A 12 33.34 35.47 -18.24
C GLU A 12 33.88 34.05 -18.06
N GLU A 13 34.97 33.77 -18.78
CA GLU A 13 35.63 32.49 -18.89
C GLU A 13 36.33 32.12 -17.58
N GLY A 14 35.93 30.99 -17.00
CA GLY A 14 36.71 30.27 -15.99
C GLY A 14 36.86 28.83 -16.44
N ARG A 15 37.81 28.53 -17.34
CA ARG A 15 38.26 27.16 -17.56
C ARG A 15 39.16 26.76 -16.40
N GLU A 16 38.57 26.30 -15.31
CA GLU A 16 39.30 25.44 -14.37
C GLU A 16 39.55 24.09 -15.05
N SER A 17 40.82 23.71 -15.15
CA SER A 17 41.24 22.43 -15.68
C SER A 17 40.79 21.33 -14.73
N ALA A 18 39.81 20.53 -15.16
CA ALA A 18 39.41 19.30 -14.49
C ALA A 18 40.63 18.41 -14.21
N GLY A 19 40.78 17.97 -12.97
CA GLY A 19 41.81 17.00 -12.59
C GLY A 19 41.61 15.65 -13.28
N PRO A 20 42.64 14.78 -13.35
CA PRO A 20 42.55 13.51 -14.05
C PRO A 20 41.52 12.60 -13.37
N GLY A 21 40.34 12.46 -13.99
CA GLY A 21 39.24 11.62 -13.50
C GLY A 21 37.85 12.26 -13.58
N GLU A 22 37.76 13.56 -13.80
CA GLU A 22 36.46 14.26 -13.82
C GLU A 22 35.79 14.18 -15.19
N ARG A 23 34.71 13.40 -15.28
CA ARG A 23 33.84 13.39 -16.46
C ARG A 23 32.90 14.58 -16.39
N SER A 24 33.17 15.59 -17.21
CA SER A 24 32.24 16.69 -17.46
C SER A 24 31.21 16.29 -18.51
N LEU A 25 29.93 16.51 -18.23
CA LEU A 25 28.81 16.32 -19.16
C LEU A 25 28.11 17.67 -19.37
N SER A 26 28.13 18.17 -20.61
CA SER A 26 27.41 19.39 -20.99
C SER A 26 26.12 19.01 -21.71
N VAL A 27 24.99 19.55 -21.24
CA VAL A 27 23.65 19.31 -21.81
C VAL A 27 23.11 20.63 -22.34
N ALA A 28 22.77 20.68 -23.63
CA ALA A 28 22.05 21.80 -24.23
C ALA A 28 20.56 21.44 -24.35
N LEU A 29 19.70 22.19 -23.67
CA LEU A 29 18.25 22.00 -23.72
C LEU A 29 17.62 22.92 -24.76
N ARG A 30 16.70 22.39 -25.57
CA ARG A 30 15.84 23.18 -26.45
C ARG A 30 14.46 23.27 -25.83
N ALA A 31 14.01 24.48 -25.51
CA ALA A 31 12.74 24.71 -24.80
C ALA A 31 11.49 24.57 -25.69
N GLU A 32 11.67 24.32 -26.99
CA GLU A 32 10.60 24.34 -28.00
C GLU A 32 9.91 22.98 -28.18
N GLU A 33 10.49 21.89 -27.65
CA GLU A 33 9.93 20.54 -27.68
C GLU A 33 9.94 19.94 -26.27
N GLY A 34 8.77 19.59 -25.74
CA GLY A 34 8.65 18.99 -24.42
C GLY A 34 7.37 18.17 -24.28
N THR A 35 7.49 17.00 -23.66
CA THR A 35 6.34 16.18 -23.24
C THR A 35 6.08 16.38 -21.75
N ALA A 36 4.81 16.51 -21.36
CA ALA A 36 4.44 16.56 -19.96
C ALA A 36 4.95 15.30 -19.23
N VAL A 37 5.72 15.51 -18.16
CA VAL A 37 6.20 14.41 -17.33
C VAL A 37 5.03 13.89 -16.51
N ARG A 38 4.64 12.63 -16.75
CA ARG A 38 3.67 11.95 -15.88
C ARG A 38 4.37 11.54 -14.58
N SER A 39 4.00 12.17 -13.47
CA SER A 39 4.54 11.84 -12.16
C SER A 39 4.07 10.47 -11.68
N CYS A 40 4.98 9.51 -11.61
CA CYS A 40 4.73 8.19 -11.00
C CYS A 40 5.20 8.11 -9.53
N TRP A 41 6.02 9.05 -9.09
CA TRP A 41 6.70 8.99 -7.79
C TRP A 41 5.81 9.30 -6.60
N ASN A 42 4.73 10.07 -6.79
CA ASN A 42 3.80 10.49 -5.73
C ASN A 42 2.47 9.73 -5.77
N GLN A 43 2.44 8.50 -6.29
CA GLN A 43 1.20 7.73 -6.36
C GLN A 43 0.83 7.13 -5.00
N VAL A 44 1.77 6.48 -4.30
CA VAL A 44 1.50 5.76 -3.06
C VAL A 44 2.61 6.01 -2.04
N LEU A 45 2.24 6.44 -0.84
CA LEU A 45 3.09 6.47 0.35
C LEU A 45 2.87 5.18 1.15
N ASN A 46 3.93 4.49 1.57
CA ASN A 46 3.79 3.38 2.51
C ASN A 46 3.67 3.92 3.93
N GLY A 47 2.53 3.67 4.57
CA GLY A 47 2.23 4.12 5.92
C GLY A 47 2.84 3.22 7.00
N GLY A 48 2.78 1.91 6.85
CA GLY A 48 3.15 0.97 7.91
C GLY A 48 2.10 -0.11 8.14
N ALA A 49 2.33 -0.94 9.16
CA ALA A 49 1.27 -1.77 9.71
C ALA A 49 0.18 -0.87 10.31
N ALA A 50 -1.08 -1.30 10.23
CA ALA A 50 -2.19 -0.52 10.76
C ALA A 50 -2.01 -0.16 12.24
N ALA A 51 -1.47 -1.09 13.05
CA ALA A 51 -1.17 -0.86 14.45
C ALA A 51 -0.15 0.28 14.69
N ASP A 52 0.82 0.45 13.80
CA ASP A 52 1.81 1.53 13.90
C ASP A 52 1.17 2.90 13.62
N LEU A 53 0.21 2.95 12.69
CA LEU A 53 -0.55 4.16 12.42
C LEU A 53 -1.52 4.54 13.53
N ALA A 54 -1.74 3.70 14.54
CA ALA A 54 -2.46 4.11 15.75
C ALA A 54 -1.57 4.97 16.67
N ILE A 55 -0.26 5.00 16.43
CA ILE A 55 0.70 5.78 17.23
C ILE A 55 0.73 7.23 16.72
N TYR A 56 0.42 8.17 17.60
CA TYR A 56 0.33 9.61 17.27
C TYR A 56 1.57 10.16 16.54
N ASN A 57 2.79 9.82 16.98
CA ASN A 57 4.01 10.34 16.32
C ASN A 57 4.15 9.85 14.87
N VAL A 58 3.74 8.59 14.60
CA VAL A 58 3.72 8.04 13.24
C VAL A 58 2.70 8.79 12.39
N GLN A 59 1.50 9.01 12.93
CA GLN A 59 0.46 9.82 12.27
C GLN A 59 0.98 11.20 11.86
N GLN A 60 1.65 11.92 12.76
CA GLN A 60 2.19 13.26 12.44
C GLN A 60 3.23 13.23 11.31
N HIS A 61 4.10 12.21 11.29
CA HIS A 61 5.05 12.04 10.20
C HIS A 61 4.35 11.74 8.87
N ILE A 62 3.37 10.84 8.87
CA ILE A 62 2.60 10.50 7.66
C ILE A 62 1.83 11.71 7.14
N ALA A 63 1.18 12.48 8.02
CA ALA A 63 0.50 13.72 7.66
C ALA A 63 1.46 14.72 7.00
N THR A 64 2.62 14.95 7.62
CA THR A 64 3.66 15.83 7.07
C THR A 64 4.11 15.40 5.68
N LEU A 65 4.40 14.11 5.48
CA LEU A 65 4.84 13.59 4.19
C LEU A 65 3.73 13.69 3.13
N TYR A 66 2.49 13.35 3.48
CA TYR A 66 1.35 13.38 2.57
C TYR A 66 1.07 14.82 2.10
N GLU A 67 1.05 15.78 3.03
CA GLU A 67 0.80 17.19 2.75
C GLU A 67 1.89 17.83 1.89
N ASN A 68 3.17 17.51 2.13
CA ASN A 68 4.30 18.13 1.44
C ASN A 68 4.63 17.46 0.10
N LEU A 69 4.50 16.14 0.00
CA LEU A 69 4.91 15.37 -1.19
C LEU A 69 3.74 15.05 -2.13
N LYS A 70 2.51 15.45 -1.76
CA LYS A 70 1.29 15.34 -2.58
C LYS A 70 1.06 13.91 -3.07
N PHE A 71 1.17 12.96 -2.15
CA PHE A 71 0.83 11.56 -2.43
C PHE A 71 -0.66 11.42 -2.70
N ARG A 72 -1.04 10.49 -3.58
CA ARG A 72 -2.46 10.21 -3.84
C ARG A 72 -3.02 9.24 -2.80
N TYR A 73 -2.32 8.14 -2.54
CA TYR A 73 -2.74 7.10 -1.61
C TYR A 73 -1.76 6.90 -0.45
N VAL A 74 -2.26 6.38 0.67
CA VAL A 74 -1.45 5.86 1.77
C VAL A 74 -1.73 4.38 1.93
N ARG A 75 -0.70 3.55 1.73
CA ARG A 75 -0.77 2.09 1.83
C ARG A 75 -0.51 1.63 3.25
N ILE A 76 -1.47 0.90 3.81
CA ILE A 76 -1.36 0.22 5.11
C ILE A 76 -1.58 -1.28 4.96
N TRP A 77 -0.96 -2.06 5.82
CA TRP A 77 -1.06 -3.52 5.84
C TRP A 77 -1.34 -4.05 7.24
N SER A 78 -1.54 -5.36 7.37
CA SER A 78 -1.85 -6.02 8.66
C SER A 78 -3.09 -5.42 9.34
N LEU A 79 -4.13 -5.10 8.55
CA LEU A 79 -5.41 -4.54 9.03
C LEU A 79 -6.11 -5.44 10.04
N PHE A 80 -5.95 -6.76 9.87
CA PHE A 80 -6.56 -7.80 10.68
C PHE A 80 -5.49 -8.59 11.42
N SER A 81 -4.54 -7.90 12.04
CA SER A 81 -3.52 -8.51 12.90
C SER A 81 -4.03 -8.67 14.33
N LYS A 82 -3.39 -9.54 15.11
CA LYS A 82 -3.69 -9.70 16.55
C LYS A 82 -3.66 -8.38 17.32
N LYS A 83 -2.79 -7.44 16.91
CA LYS A 83 -2.65 -6.13 17.56
C LYS A 83 -3.89 -5.26 17.36
N MET A 84 -4.64 -5.46 16.27
CA MET A 84 -5.85 -4.70 15.96
C MET A 84 -7.10 -5.20 16.71
N VAL A 85 -7.00 -6.33 17.42
CA VAL A 85 -8.06 -6.87 18.30
C VAL A 85 -9.44 -7.01 17.60
N ILE A 86 -9.41 -7.43 16.33
CA ILE A 86 -10.64 -7.54 15.50
C ILE A 86 -11.59 -8.64 15.99
N LEU A 87 -11.03 -9.73 16.51
CA LEU A 87 -11.78 -10.86 17.05
C LEU A 87 -11.47 -10.99 18.54
N GLN A 88 -12.52 -10.99 19.37
CA GLN A 88 -12.39 -11.38 20.79
C GLN A 88 -12.50 -12.90 20.95
N ASP A 89 -13.37 -13.55 20.17
CA ASP A 89 -13.51 -15.00 20.05
C ASP A 89 -13.63 -15.38 18.56
N PRO A 90 -12.77 -16.26 18.02
CA PRO A 90 -12.86 -16.72 16.64
C PRO A 90 -14.18 -17.44 16.29
N SER A 91 -14.94 -17.90 17.30
CA SER A 91 -16.22 -18.58 17.14
C SER A 91 -17.42 -17.64 17.07
N ASP A 92 -17.26 -16.37 17.49
CA ASP A 92 -18.33 -15.38 17.47
C ASP A 92 -18.14 -14.45 16.25
N CYS A 93 -19.15 -14.38 15.37
CA CYS A 93 -19.10 -13.60 14.13
C CYS A 93 -19.25 -12.08 14.37
N GLN A 94 -18.84 -11.59 15.53
CA GLN A 94 -18.86 -10.18 15.90
C GLN A 94 -17.45 -9.59 15.81
N TYR A 95 -17.26 -8.70 14.84
CA TYR A 95 -15.97 -8.06 14.59
C TYR A 95 -15.89 -6.70 15.29
N ASN A 96 -14.81 -6.47 16.03
CA ASN A 96 -14.50 -5.19 16.64
C ASN A 96 -13.59 -4.38 15.72
N PHE A 97 -14.10 -3.30 15.13
CA PHE A 97 -13.30 -2.44 14.25
C PHE A 97 -12.73 -1.20 14.94
N ASP A 98 -12.94 -0.99 16.24
CA ASP A 98 -12.62 0.28 16.93
C ASP A 98 -11.17 0.74 16.74
N MET A 99 -10.20 -0.16 16.87
CA MET A 99 -8.79 0.20 16.71
C MET A 99 -8.43 0.50 15.25
N LEU A 100 -9.08 -0.17 14.30
CA LEU A 100 -8.91 0.10 12.88
C LEU A 100 -9.62 1.40 12.48
N ASP A 101 -10.78 1.68 13.06
CA ASP A 101 -11.51 2.93 12.92
C ASP A 101 -10.64 4.11 13.39
N ASN A 102 -9.89 3.99 14.49
CA ASN A 102 -8.96 5.05 14.91
C ASN A 102 -7.91 5.40 13.83
N VAL A 103 -7.41 4.39 13.11
CA VAL A 103 -6.44 4.57 12.02
C VAL A 103 -7.11 5.20 10.80
N LEU A 104 -8.25 4.66 10.38
CA LEU A 104 -8.97 5.13 9.21
C LEU A 104 -9.61 6.51 9.42
N ASP A 105 -10.03 6.84 10.64
CA ASP A 105 -10.51 8.16 11.02
C ASP A 105 -9.40 9.19 10.92
N PHE A 106 -8.19 8.88 11.40
CA PHE A 106 -7.02 9.73 11.21
C PHE A 106 -6.78 10.00 9.72
N MET A 107 -6.78 8.95 8.89
CA MET A 107 -6.62 9.10 7.44
C MET A 107 -7.72 9.97 6.83
N SER A 108 -8.98 9.76 7.24
CA SER A 108 -10.14 10.51 6.77
C SER A 108 -10.06 11.99 7.13
N VAL A 109 -9.67 12.32 8.37
CA VAL A 109 -9.52 13.71 8.85
C VAL A 109 -8.45 14.46 8.06
N HIS A 110 -7.39 13.78 7.64
CA HIS A 110 -6.32 14.36 6.81
C HIS A 110 -6.57 14.20 5.29
N HIS A 111 -7.77 13.77 4.88
CA HIS A 111 -8.14 13.56 3.48
C HIS A 111 -7.21 12.59 2.72
N MET A 112 -6.60 11.66 3.44
CA MET A 112 -5.78 10.61 2.85
C MET A 112 -6.68 9.54 2.25
N THR A 113 -6.39 9.11 1.03
CA THR A 113 -7.12 7.99 0.42
C THR A 113 -6.43 6.66 0.78
N PRO A 114 -7.12 5.74 1.49
CA PRO A 114 -6.55 4.46 1.86
C PRO A 114 -6.24 3.55 0.67
N TYR A 115 -5.07 2.94 0.73
CA TYR A 115 -4.71 1.73 0.01
C TYR A 115 -4.57 0.62 1.06
N LEU A 116 -5.44 -0.37 1.00
CA LEU A 116 -5.59 -1.42 2.01
C LEU A 116 -5.00 -2.74 1.53
N ASP A 117 -3.85 -3.14 2.07
CA ASP A 117 -3.31 -4.48 1.90
C ASP A 117 -4.01 -5.44 2.88
N LEU A 118 -4.80 -6.35 2.31
CA LEU A 118 -5.59 -7.37 3.02
C LEU A 118 -4.76 -8.61 3.36
N GLY A 119 -3.51 -8.68 2.88
CA GLY A 119 -2.58 -9.74 3.19
C GLY A 119 -2.13 -9.71 4.65
N GLN A 120 -1.87 -10.89 5.20
CA GLN A 120 -1.23 -11.00 6.51
C GLN A 120 0.27 -11.13 6.36
N ARG A 121 1.00 -10.41 7.22
CA ARG A 121 2.45 -10.46 7.30
C ARG A 121 2.85 -10.53 8.77
N PRO A 122 3.87 -11.34 9.13
CA PRO A 122 4.46 -11.27 10.45
C PRO A 122 5.11 -9.89 10.64
N SER A 123 5.25 -9.46 11.88
CA SER A 123 6.13 -8.34 12.18
C SER A 123 7.55 -8.87 12.29
N CYS A 124 8.40 -8.51 11.35
CA CYS A 124 9.77 -9.02 11.30
C CYS A 124 10.77 -7.92 10.94
N ALA A 125 11.97 -8.01 11.52
CA ALA A 125 13.12 -7.20 11.15
C ALA A 125 14.23 -8.12 10.65
N VAL A 126 14.78 -7.80 9.47
CA VAL A 126 15.83 -8.58 8.82
C VAL A 126 17.09 -7.72 8.72
N LYS A 127 18.26 -8.28 9.06
CA LYS A 127 19.54 -7.62 8.78
C LYS A 127 19.76 -7.51 7.26
N ALA A 128 20.67 -6.65 6.85
CA ALA A 128 21.13 -6.58 5.47
C ALA A 128 21.64 -7.94 4.92
N GLU A 129 22.11 -8.82 5.82
CA GLU A 129 22.62 -10.17 5.50
C GLU A 129 21.52 -11.25 5.44
N GLY A 130 20.24 -10.90 5.60
CA GLY A 130 19.12 -11.84 5.52
C GLY A 130 18.78 -12.56 6.84
N GLU A 131 19.57 -12.37 7.90
CA GLU A 131 19.25 -12.91 9.22
C GLU A 131 18.06 -12.17 9.86
N MET A 132 17.02 -12.92 10.25
CA MET A 132 15.91 -12.40 11.05
C MET A 132 16.39 -12.06 12.47
N VAL A 133 16.25 -10.80 12.87
CA VAL A 133 16.59 -10.30 14.21
C VAL A 133 15.38 -10.32 15.12
N TYR A 134 14.20 -10.19 14.53
CA TYR A 134 12.93 -10.14 15.23
C TYR A 134 11.87 -10.77 14.35
N TYR A 135 10.97 -11.53 14.99
CA TYR A 135 9.83 -12.15 14.37
C TYR A 135 8.71 -12.26 15.40
N GLU A 136 7.55 -11.71 15.08
CA GLU A 136 6.31 -11.86 15.82
C GLU A 136 5.20 -12.27 14.85
N ASP A 137 4.52 -13.38 15.19
CA ASP A 137 3.39 -13.87 14.42
C ASP A 137 2.10 -13.14 14.80
N GLU A 138 1.73 -12.16 13.99
CA GLU A 138 0.52 -11.37 14.16
C GLU A 138 -0.71 -11.89 13.38
N ALA A 139 -0.59 -13.05 12.72
CA ALA A 139 -1.69 -13.63 11.98
C ALA A 139 -2.87 -13.97 12.91
N LEU A 140 -4.06 -13.43 12.63
CA LEU A 140 -5.30 -14.01 13.15
C LEU A 140 -5.49 -15.42 12.57
N VAL A 141 -6.28 -16.26 13.23
CA VAL A 141 -6.63 -17.59 12.73
C VAL A 141 -8.14 -17.65 12.51
N PHE A 142 -8.57 -17.82 11.26
CA PHE A 142 -9.96 -18.13 10.91
C PHE A 142 -10.13 -19.65 10.69
N GLY A 143 -11.30 -20.19 11.02
CA GLY A 143 -11.58 -21.63 10.89
C GLY A 143 -11.67 -22.12 9.44
N SER A 144 -12.00 -21.21 8.52
CA SER A 144 -12.19 -21.48 7.09
C SER A 144 -12.01 -20.22 6.24
N ALA A 145 -11.83 -20.41 4.93
CA ALA A 145 -11.90 -19.31 3.97
C ALA A 145 -13.25 -18.57 3.99
N ASP A 146 -14.35 -19.27 4.32
CA ASP A 146 -15.66 -18.66 4.48
C ASP A 146 -15.75 -17.72 5.69
N ASP A 147 -15.14 -18.08 6.82
CA ASP A 147 -15.04 -17.20 7.99
C ASP A 147 -14.27 -15.93 7.66
N TRP A 148 -13.18 -16.08 6.91
CA TRP A 148 -12.38 -14.94 6.48
C TRP A 148 -13.14 -14.05 5.49
N MET A 149 -13.82 -14.65 4.50
CA MET A 149 -14.65 -13.92 3.55
C MET A 149 -15.78 -13.14 4.25
N ARG A 150 -16.42 -13.72 5.27
CA ARG A 150 -17.42 -13.02 6.11
C ARG A 150 -16.82 -11.79 6.80
N MET A 151 -15.60 -11.90 7.33
CA MET A 151 -14.91 -10.79 7.96
C MET A 151 -14.62 -9.66 6.96
N LEU A 152 -14.10 -9.99 5.77
CA LEU A 152 -13.84 -9.01 4.71
C LEU A 152 -15.12 -8.28 4.29
N MET A 153 -16.22 -9.00 4.09
CA MET A 153 -17.53 -8.41 3.77
C MET A 153 -18.00 -7.48 4.89
N ALA A 154 -17.95 -7.94 6.14
CA ALA A 154 -18.36 -7.14 7.30
C ALA A 154 -17.54 -5.86 7.45
N PHE A 155 -16.23 -5.93 7.19
CA PHE A 155 -15.34 -4.76 7.20
C PHE A 155 -15.72 -3.74 6.12
N VAL A 156 -15.98 -4.17 4.89
CA VAL A 156 -16.41 -3.28 3.81
C VAL A 156 -17.76 -2.64 4.13
N GLU A 157 -18.74 -3.41 4.61
CA GLU A 157 -20.04 -2.89 5.01
C GLU A 157 -19.93 -1.89 6.16
N HIS A 158 -19.11 -2.19 7.17
CA HIS A 158 -18.79 -1.28 8.27
C HIS A 158 -18.17 0.03 7.75
N SER A 159 -17.17 -0.07 6.88
CA SER A 159 -16.50 1.08 6.27
C SER A 159 -17.49 1.93 5.48
N ILE A 160 -18.40 1.31 4.71
CA ILE A 160 -19.43 2.04 3.96
C ILE A 160 -20.39 2.77 4.91
N ARG A 161 -20.79 2.13 6.02
CA ARG A 161 -21.67 2.76 7.02
C ARG A 161 -21.00 3.94 7.70
N ARG A 162 -19.70 3.85 7.99
CA ARG A 162 -18.94 4.87 8.73
C ARG A 162 -18.45 6.03 7.86
N TYR A 163 -17.80 5.73 6.74
CA TYR A 163 -17.14 6.73 5.87
C TYR A 163 -17.98 7.13 4.65
N GLY A 164 -19.05 6.40 4.38
CA GLY A 164 -19.92 6.64 3.23
C GLY A 164 -19.42 5.95 1.96
N ARG A 165 -20.37 5.53 1.13
CA ARG A 165 -20.10 4.73 -0.08
C ARG A 165 -19.16 5.40 -1.06
N GLN A 166 -19.30 6.71 -1.27
CA GLN A 166 -18.48 7.46 -2.23
C GLN A 166 -17.00 7.50 -1.81
N ALA A 167 -16.73 7.72 -0.52
CA ALA A 167 -15.35 7.72 -0.02
C ALA A 167 -14.70 6.34 -0.17
N VAL A 168 -15.41 5.28 0.26
CA VAL A 168 -14.89 3.91 0.22
C VAL A 168 -14.70 3.40 -1.22
N ALA A 169 -15.50 3.87 -2.18
CA ALA A 169 -15.32 3.53 -3.60
C ALA A 169 -14.01 4.06 -4.20
N GLU A 170 -13.41 5.09 -3.61
CA GLU A 170 -12.10 5.62 -4.03
C GLU A 170 -10.92 4.86 -3.42
N TRP A 171 -11.17 3.96 -2.45
CA TRP A 171 -10.12 3.18 -1.80
C TRP A 171 -9.60 2.10 -2.76
N ILE A 172 -8.37 1.65 -2.48
CA ILE A 172 -7.77 0.50 -3.17
C ILE A 172 -7.74 -0.67 -2.20
N PHE A 173 -8.26 -1.83 -2.61
CA PHE A 173 -8.14 -3.09 -1.88
C PHE A 173 -7.10 -3.96 -2.57
N ASP A 174 -6.09 -4.43 -1.86
CA ASP A 174 -5.00 -5.24 -2.41
C ASP A 174 -4.93 -6.58 -1.69
N PHE A 175 -5.16 -7.66 -2.43
CA PHE A 175 -5.15 -9.01 -1.91
C PHE A 175 -3.73 -9.61 -2.03
N THR A 176 -2.80 -9.20 -1.17
CA THR A 176 -1.41 -9.69 -1.21
C THR A 176 -1.26 -11.06 -0.52
N VAL A 177 -0.43 -11.92 -1.10
CA VAL A 177 0.03 -13.18 -0.49
C VAL A 177 1.48 -13.01 -0.04
N ASP A 178 1.78 -13.33 1.22
CA ASP A 178 3.16 -13.32 1.70
C ASP A 178 3.87 -14.61 1.29
N ILE A 179 4.49 -14.56 0.11
CA ILE A 179 5.24 -15.69 -0.42
C ILE A 179 6.56 -15.95 0.32
N ARG A 180 7.08 -14.99 1.09
CA ARG A 180 8.37 -15.15 1.78
C ARG A 180 8.25 -16.02 3.02
N HIS A 181 7.10 -15.97 3.66
CA HIS A 181 6.79 -16.75 4.84
C HIS A 181 5.83 -17.91 4.53
N GLU A 182 5.62 -18.23 3.24
CA GLU A 182 4.78 -19.32 2.72
C GLU A 182 3.37 -19.34 3.33
N ARG A 183 2.80 -18.16 3.59
CA ARG A 183 1.52 -18.04 4.26
C ARG A 183 0.47 -17.51 3.31
N VAL A 184 -0.42 -18.41 2.91
CA VAL A 184 -1.74 -18.04 2.42
C VAL A 184 -2.67 -18.02 3.62
N PRO A 185 -3.08 -16.85 4.11
CA PRO A 185 -3.98 -16.79 5.25
C PRO A 185 -5.30 -17.52 4.93
N PHE A 186 -5.67 -18.48 5.78
CA PHE A 186 -7.00 -19.13 5.87
C PHE A 186 -7.42 -20.05 4.73
N CYS A 187 -6.66 -20.09 3.65
CA CYS A 187 -6.92 -20.96 2.51
C CYS A 187 -5.95 -22.16 2.57
N ARG A 188 -6.49 -23.37 2.44
CA ARG A 188 -5.72 -24.62 2.45
C ARG A 188 -5.12 -24.95 1.09
N SER A 189 -5.54 -24.22 0.05
CA SER A 189 -5.11 -24.39 -1.33
C SER A 189 -5.16 -23.08 -2.09
N GLU A 190 -4.47 -23.01 -3.22
CA GLU A 190 -4.58 -21.89 -4.16
C GLU A 190 -6.02 -21.72 -4.66
N ASP A 191 -6.73 -22.81 -4.96
CA ASP A 191 -8.09 -22.74 -5.49
C ASP A 191 -9.06 -22.11 -4.48
N GLU A 192 -8.89 -22.42 -3.19
CA GLU A 192 -9.65 -21.78 -2.12
C GLU A 192 -9.33 -20.26 -2.02
N MET A 193 -8.07 -19.88 -2.22
CA MET A 193 -7.66 -18.47 -2.27
C MET A 193 -8.27 -17.73 -3.47
N TRP A 194 -8.23 -18.34 -4.66
CA TRP A 194 -8.83 -17.79 -5.87
C TRP A 194 -10.34 -17.63 -5.74
N GLU A 195 -11.01 -18.59 -5.09
CA GLU A 195 -12.44 -18.51 -4.83
C GLU A 195 -12.79 -17.36 -3.89
N VAL A 196 -12.02 -17.16 -2.80
CA VAL A 196 -12.19 -15.99 -1.93
C VAL A 196 -11.97 -14.69 -2.69
N TYR A 197 -10.88 -14.59 -3.46
CA TYR A 197 -10.59 -13.41 -4.27
C TYR A 197 -11.74 -13.11 -5.25
N ARG A 198 -12.24 -14.12 -5.96
CA ARG A 198 -13.34 -13.99 -6.92
C ARG A 198 -14.62 -13.53 -6.25
N ARG A 199 -14.99 -14.15 -5.12
CA ARG A 199 -16.18 -13.77 -4.35
C ARG A 199 -16.06 -12.36 -3.83
N PHE A 200 -14.89 -11.98 -3.32
CA PHE A 200 -14.64 -10.64 -2.80
C PHE A 200 -14.66 -9.58 -3.90
N TYR A 201 -14.06 -9.87 -5.07
CA TYR A 201 -14.15 -9.03 -6.26
C TYR A 201 -15.60 -8.75 -6.65
N VAL A 202 -16.42 -9.81 -6.76
CA VAL A 202 -17.84 -9.68 -7.12
C VAL A 202 -18.59 -8.86 -6.08
N PHE A 203 -18.39 -9.16 -4.79
CA PHE A 203 -19.03 -8.44 -3.69
C PHE A 203 -18.66 -6.94 -3.70
N LEU A 204 -17.39 -6.60 -3.89
CA LEU A 204 -16.91 -5.23 -3.99
C LEU A 204 -17.58 -4.48 -5.15
N HIS A 205 -17.58 -5.03 -6.36
CA HIS A 205 -18.12 -4.34 -7.52
C HIS A 205 -19.66 -4.22 -7.51
N GLN A 206 -20.36 -5.13 -6.82
CA GLN A 206 -21.80 -5.02 -6.59
C GLN A 206 -22.13 -3.88 -5.60
N ASN A 207 -21.27 -3.64 -4.61
CA ASN A 207 -21.52 -2.64 -3.56
C ASN A 207 -20.80 -1.30 -3.81
N LEU A 208 -19.74 -1.28 -4.58
CA LEU A 208 -18.91 -0.11 -4.81
C LEU A 208 -18.52 -0.07 -6.30
N PRO A 209 -19.43 0.36 -7.19
CA PRO A 209 -19.13 0.45 -8.62
C PRO A 209 -17.92 1.38 -8.85
N GLY A 210 -16.85 0.84 -9.43
CA GLY A 210 -15.61 1.58 -9.71
C GLY A 210 -14.50 1.43 -8.66
N VAL A 211 -14.75 0.72 -7.56
CA VAL A 211 -13.70 0.44 -6.57
C VAL A 211 -12.54 -0.33 -7.17
N GLN A 212 -11.33 0.02 -6.77
CA GLN A 212 -10.14 -0.66 -7.24
C GLN A 212 -9.83 -1.86 -6.34
N ILE A 213 -9.63 -3.01 -6.97
CA ILE A 213 -9.08 -4.19 -6.31
C ILE A 213 -7.92 -4.73 -7.13
N GLY A 214 -6.78 -4.91 -6.47
CA GLY A 214 -5.61 -5.62 -6.97
C GLY A 214 -5.33 -6.85 -6.10
N GLY A 215 -4.23 -7.53 -6.38
CA GLY A 215 -3.79 -8.65 -5.55
C GLY A 215 -3.09 -9.74 -6.35
N LEU A 216 -2.79 -10.83 -5.64
CA LEU A 216 -2.07 -12.00 -6.13
C LEU A 216 -0.65 -11.66 -6.64
N GLY A 217 -0.12 -10.53 -6.18
CA GLY A 217 1.22 -10.09 -6.48
C GLY A 217 2.23 -11.08 -5.89
N GLY A 218 2.92 -11.82 -6.76
CA GLY A 218 4.16 -12.48 -6.39
C GLY A 218 5.29 -11.45 -6.32
N VAL A 219 6.23 -11.61 -5.38
CA VAL A 219 7.57 -11.03 -5.59
C VAL A 219 8.11 -11.68 -6.85
N ALA A 220 8.55 -10.88 -7.83
CA ALA A 220 9.31 -11.40 -8.95
C ALA A 220 10.61 -12.01 -8.41
N VAL A 221 10.57 -13.30 -8.10
CA VAL A 221 11.77 -14.08 -7.81
C VAL A 221 12.49 -14.21 -9.15
N SER A 222 13.80 -13.94 -9.18
CA SER A 222 14.62 -13.87 -10.40
C SER A 222 14.64 -15.16 -11.25
N ASN A 223 13.96 -16.23 -10.82
CA ASN A 223 13.74 -17.43 -11.59
C ASN A 223 12.28 -17.44 -12.08
N ASN A 224 12.14 -17.14 -13.37
CA ASN A 224 10.91 -17.03 -14.16
C ASN A 224 10.02 -18.30 -14.18
N GLU A 225 10.31 -19.32 -13.37
CA GLU A 225 9.60 -20.61 -13.37
C GLU A 225 8.55 -20.72 -12.24
N ASN A 226 8.58 -19.85 -11.23
CA ASN A 226 7.68 -19.91 -10.06
C ASN A 226 6.67 -18.75 -9.99
N SER A 227 6.38 -18.06 -11.10
CA SER A 227 5.26 -17.10 -11.12
C SER A 227 3.94 -17.86 -11.10
N MET A 228 3.49 -18.19 -9.89
CA MET A 228 2.26 -18.91 -9.56
C MET A 228 0.97 -18.24 -10.11
N PHE A 229 1.04 -16.97 -10.51
CA PHE A 229 -0.15 -16.15 -10.77
C PHE A 229 -0.33 -15.72 -12.23
N LEU A 230 0.74 -15.67 -13.04
CA LEU A 230 0.66 -15.17 -14.43
C LEU A 230 -0.19 -16.03 -15.39
N PRO A 231 -0.17 -17.37 -15.35
CA PRO A 231 -0.93 -18.19 -16.31
C PRO A 231 -2.46 -18.13 -16.13
N LYS A 232 -2.94 -17.89 -14.90
CA LYS A 232 -4.38 -17.87 -14.56
C LYS A 232 -5.04 -16.50 -14.76
N ILE A 233 -4.26 -15.41 -14.84
CA ILE A 233 -4.77 -14.04 -15.07
C ILE A 233 -5.18 -13.81 -16.55
N LEU A 234 -4.75 -14.67 -17.48
CA LEU A 234 -4.95 -14.50 -18.93
C LEU A 234 -6.02 -15.44 -19.55
N GLN A 235 -6.82 -16.14 -18.72
CA GLN A 235 -7.96 -16.96 -19.16
C GLN A 235 -9.27 -16.37 -18.65
#